data_AF-A0A849QIF9-F1
#
_entry.id   AF-A0A849QIF9-F1
#
_cell.length_a   1.000
_cell.length_b   1.000
_cell.length_c   1.000
_cell.angle_alpha   90.00
_cell.angle_beta   90.00
_cell.angle_gamma   90.00
#
_symmetry.space_group_name_H-M   'P 1'
#
loop_
_entity.id
_entity.type
_entity.pdbx_description
1 polymer ?
#
loop_
_entity_poly.entity_id
_entity_poly.type
_entity_poly.pdbx_seq_one_letter_code
_entity_poly.pdbx_strand_id
1 'polypeptide(L)'
;MTHANPQINIRLPSKLQSATEQYVDSYGYRNIQEFILEAIRDKLFRENKYDESFSGKEIDLIEKLLSVSIEKGKIKDQNDIIKALQ
;
A
#
# COMPACT_ATOMS: atom_id res chain seq x y z
N MET A 1 12.45 -29.62 -9.51
CA MET A 1 10.98 -29.58 -9.65
C MET A 1 10.62 -28.22 -10.20
N THR A 2 10.02 -28.14 -11.39
CA THR A 2 9.54 -26.89 -11.96
C THR A 2 8.30 -26.46 -11.17
N HIS A 3 8.46 -25.53 -10.23
CA HIS A 3 7.33 -24.92 -9.56
C HIS A 3 6.56 -24.11 -10.61
N ALA A 4 5.38 -24.56 -10.99
CA ALA A 4 4.48 -23.78 -11.83
C ALA A 4 4.18 -22.46 -11.11
N ASN A 5 4.25 -21.35 -11.82
CA ASN A 5 3.89 -20.06 -11.25
C ASN A 5 2.42 -20.10 -10.77
N PRO A 6 2.12 -19.57 -9.58
CA PRO A 6 0.76 -19.53 -9.07
C PRO A 6 -0.13 -18.69 -9.99
N GLN A 7 -1.27 -19.26 -10.41
CA GLN A 7 -2.23 -18.60 -11.29
C GLN A 7 -3.42 -18.06 -10.48
N ILE A 8 -3.79 -16.81 -10.73
CA ILE A 8 -4.99 -16.20 -10.15
C ILE A 8 -6.08 -16.17 -11.21
N ASN A 9 -7.23 -16.78 -10.92
CA ASN A 9 -8.40 -16.74 -11.79
C ASN A 9 -9.40 -15.73 -11.24
N ILE A 10 -9.70 -14.68 -12.03
CA ILE A 10 -10.59 -13.59 -11.63
C ILE A 10 -11.77 -13.53 -12.60
N ARG A 11 -12.98 -13.38 -12.09
CA ARG A 11 -14.16 -13.08 -12.91
C ARG A 11 -14.43 -11.58 -12.87
N LEU A 12 -14.36 -10.93 -14.03
CA LEU A 12 -14.63 -9.51 -14.15
C LEU A 12 -16.12 -9.28 -14.45
N PRO A 13 -16.78 -8.31 -13.78
CA PRO A 13 -18.08 -7.82 -14.21
C PRO A 13 -18.00 -7.26 -15.63
N SER A 14 -19.06 -7.42 -16.43
CA SER A 14 -19.07 -7.02 -17.85
C SER A 14 -18.65 -5.58 -18.10
N LYS A 15 -19.12 -4.62 -17.27
CA LYS A 15 -18.70 -3.21 -17.37
C LYS A 15 -17.21 -3.01 -17.13
N LEU A 16 -16.65 -3.73 -16.15
CA LEU A 16 -15.22 -3.65 -15.82
C LEU A 16 -14.38 -4.28 -16.94
N GLN A 17 -14.84 -5.41 -17.48
CA GLN A 17 -14.19 -6.04 -18.62
C GLN A 17 -14.10 -5.08 -19.81
N SER A 18 -15.21 -4.47 -20.23
CA SER A 18 -15.22 -3.55 -21.38
C SER A 18 -14.35 -2.31 -21.17
N ALA A 19 -14.36 -1.74 -19.96
CA ALA A 19 -13.46 -0.63 -19.63
C ALA A 19 -11.98 -1.06 -19.67
N THR A 20 -11.69 -2.29 -19.22
CA THR A 20 -10.33 -2.84 -19.22
C THR A 20 -9.84 -3.11 -20.64
N GLU A 21 -10.69 -3.65 -21.51
CA GLU A 21 -10.39 -3.86 -22.95
C GLU A 21 -10.03 -2.53 -23.63
N GLN A 22 -10.86 -1.50 -23.45
CA GLN A 22 -10.59 -0.16 -23.99
C GLN A 22 -9.27 0.43 -23.49
N TYR A 23 -8.95 0.21 -22.21
CA TYR A 23 -7.71 0.68 -21.60
C TYR A 23 -6.49 -0.08 -22.15
N VAL A 24 -6.59 -1.40 -22.29
CA VAL A 24 -5.54 -2.25 -22.88
C VAL A 24 -5.18 -1.80 -24.29
N ASP A 25 -6.20 -1.56 -25.12
CA ASP A 25 -6.02 -1.12 -26.50
C ASP A 25 -5.40 0.29 -26.59
N SER A 26 -5.85 1.21 -25.73
CA SER A 26 -5.40 2.60 -25.75
C SER A 26 -3.96 2.79 -25.26
N TYR A 27 -3.51 1.94 -24.33
CA TYR A 27 -2.19 2.06 -23.69
C TYR A 27 -1.17 1.03 -24.20
N GLY A 28 -1.52 0.25 -25.23
CA GLY A 28 -0.59 -0.63 -25.94
C GLY A 28 -0.21 -1.91 -25.17
N TYR A 29 -1.06 -2.37 -24.25
CA TYR A 29 -0.88 -3.67 -23.60
C TYR A 29 -1.23 -4.80 -24.56
N ARG A 30 -0.55 -5.94 -24.47
CA ARG A 30 -0.79 -7.09 -25.37
C ARG A 30 -2.10 -7.81 -25.06
N ASN A 31 -2.50 -7.81 -23.80
CA ASN A 31 -3.77 -8.38 -23.33
C ASN A 31 -4.11 -7.89 -21.91
N ILE A 32 -5.33 -8.21 -21.47
CA ILE A 32 -5.84 -7.88 -20.13
C ILE A 32 -4.98 -8.47 -19.00
N GLN A 33 -4.41 -9.66 -19.17
CA GLN A 33 -3.60 -10.29 -18.11
C GLN A 33 -2.29 -9.55 -17.87
N GLU A 34 -1.62 -9.10 -18.94
CA GLU A 34 -0.42 -8.26 -18.84
C GLU A 34 -0.74 -6.94 -18.12
N PHE A 35 -1.86 -6.31 -18.47
CA PHE A 35 -2.32 -5.11 -17.77
C PHE A 35 -2.57 -5.37 -16.28
N ILE A 36 -3.26 -6.45 -15.92
CA ILE A 36 -3.52 -6.80 -14.51
C ILE A 36 -2.20 -7.05 -13.77
N LEU A 37 -1.24 -7.73 -14.39
CA LEU A 37 0.07 -7.99 -13.78
C LEU A 37 0.86 -6.70 -13.55
N GLU A 38 0.90 -5.80 -14.53
CA GLU A 38 1.56 -4.51 -14.37
C GLU A 38 0.84 -3.63 -13.35
N ALA A 39 -0.49 -3.63 -13.31
CA ALA A 39 -1.25 -2.89 -12.30
C ALA A 39 -0.99 -3.40 -10.87
N ILE A 40 -0.92 -4.72 -10.68
CA ILE A 40 -0.54 -5.32 -9.39
C ILE A 40 0.89 -4.95 -9.04
N ARG A 41 1.83 -5.04 -10.01
CA ARG A 41 3.23 -4.69 -9.78
C ARG A 41 3.36 -3.22 -9.40
N ASP A 42 2.69 -2.34 -10.13
CA ASP A 42 2.68 -0.90 -9.89
C ASP A 42 2.19 -0.60 -8.46
N LYS A 43 1.14 -1.28 -8.01
CA LYS A 43 0.59 -1.07 -6.68
C LYS A 43 1.48 -1.60 -5.54
N LEU A 44 2.20 -2.69 -5.77
CA LEU A 44 3.01 -3.36 -4.74
C LEU A 44 4.47 -2.92 -4.72
N PHE A 45 5.03 -2.53 -5.87
CA PHE A 45 6.46 -2.31 -6.07
C PHE A 45 6.80 -0.94 -6.66
N ARG A 46 5.84 -0.07 -7.01
CA ARG A 46 6.21 1.36 -7.06
C ARG A 46 6.81 1.69 -5.72
N GLU A 47 7.95 2.38 -5.74
CA GLU A 47 8.60 2.91 -4.56
C GLU A 47 7.60 3.78 -3.79
N ASN A 48 6.80 3.16 -2.93
CA ASN A 48 6.27 3.81 -1.75
C ASN A 48 7.50 4.08 -0.90
N LYS A 49 8.19 5.18 -1.19
CA LYS A 49 9.17 5.79 -0.28
C LYS A 49 8.57 6.04 1.10
N TYR A 50 7.25 5.96 1.19
CA TYR A 50 6.45 5.91 2.41
C TYR A 50 5.59 4.66 2.34
N ASP A 51 6.10 3.55 2.88
CA ASP A 51 5.23 2.50 3.37
C ASP A 51 4.40 3.11 4.51
N GLU A 52 3.15 3.48 4.22
CA GLU A 52 2.23 4.02 5.24
C GLU A 52 1.78 2.93 6.22
N SER A 53 2.15 1.66 5.99
CA SER A 53 1.94 0.60 6.94
C SER A 53 3.12 0.55 7.92
N PHE A 54 2.90 1.08 9.13
CA PHE A 54 3.84 0.85 10.22
C PHE A 54 3.89 -0.66 10.50
N SER A 55 5.09 -1.23 10.47
CA SER A 55 5.28 -2.60 10.95
C SER A 55 4.90 -2.67 12.43
N GLY A 56 4.46 -3.84 12.92
CA GLY A 56 4.10 -4.00 14.34
C GLY A 56 5.21 -3.57 15.30
N LYS A 57 6.49 -3.69 14.89
CA LYS A 57 7.65 -3.23 15.67
C LYS A 57 7.74 -1.69 15.74
N GLU A 58 7.35 -0.99 14.69
CA GLU A 58 7.32 0.47 14.66
C GLU A 58 6.16 1.01 15.49
N ILE A 59 5.01 0.35 15.44
CA ILE A 59 3.87 0.64 16.33
C ILE A 59 4.29 0.50 17.80
N ASP A 60 4.88 -0.64 18.16
CA ASP A 60 5.40 -0.89 19.52
C ASP A 60 6.43 0.16 19.97
N LEU A 61 7.27 0.63 19.05
CA LEU A 61 8.28 1.65 19.35
C LEU A 61 7.62 3.00 19.61
N ILE A 62 6.62 3.38 18.80
CA ILE A 62 5.85 4.61 18.99
C ILE A 62 5.11 4.58 20.33
N GLU A 63 4.45 3.48 20.67
CA GLU A 63 3.74 3.32 21.95
C GLU A 63 4.66 3.42 23.17
N LYS A 64 5.85 2.81 23.09
CA LYS A 64 6.87 2.91 24.15
C LYS A 64 7.40 4.33 24.28
N LEU A 65 7.65 5.02 23.18
CA LEU A 65 8.11 6.41 23.19
C LEU A 65 7.05 7.35 23.78
N LEU A 66 5.78 7.15 23.43
CA LEU A 66 4.67 7.91 24.01
C LEU A 66 4.57 7.68 25.52
N SER A 67 4.57 6.41 25.96
CA SER A 67 4.53 6.05 27.38
C SER A 67 5.67 6.69 28.17
N VAL A 68 6.91 6.54 27.70
CA VAL A 68 8.10 7.13 28.34
C VAL A 68 8.06 8.67 28.34
N SER A 69 7.47 9.28 27.32
CA SER A 69 7.37 10.74 27.21
C SER A 69 6.28 11.32 28.12
N ILE A 70 5.19 10.58 28.34
CA ILE A 70 4.15 10.89 29.33
C ILE A 70 4.72 10.72 30.75
N GLU A 71 5.38 9.60 31.04
CA GLU A 71 6.01 9.35 32.34
C GLU A 71 7.07 10.39 32.71
N LYS A 72 7.84 10.86 31.72
CA LYS A 72 8.85 11.92 31.92
C LYS A 72 8.26 13.34 31.93
N GLY A 73 6.94 13.50 31.84
CA GLY A 73 6.25 14.78 31.85
C GLY A 73 6.59 15.70 30.68
N LYS A 74 7.08 15.14 29.56
CA LYS A 74 7.48 15.88 28.35
C LYS A 74 6.32 16.14 27.40
N ILE A 75 5.26 15.33 27.48
CA ILE A 75 4.00 15.52 26.76
C ILE A 75 2.96 15.95 27.80
N LYS A 76 2.56 17.22 27.76
CA LYS A 76 1.64 17.80 28.74
C LYS A 76 0.21 17.97 28.21
N ASP A 77 0.03 18.14 26.89
CA ASP A 77 -1.29 18.30 26.27
C ASP A 77 -1.26 18.00 24.75
N GLN A 78 -2.41 17.65 24.17
CA GLN A 78 -2.62 17.35 22.75
C GLN A 78 -2.21 18.53 21.84
N ASN A 79 -2.34 19.76 22.34
CA ASN A 79 -1.94 20.98 21.63
C ASN A 79 -0.41 21.14 21.46
N ASP A 80 0.40 20.59 22.36
CA ASP A 80 1.87 20.66 22.27
C ASP A 80 2.42 19.65 21.24
N ILE A 81 1.76 18.50 21.09
CA ILE A 81 2.10 17.51 20.07
C ILE A 81 1.86 18.08 18.67
N ILE A 82 0.72 18.75 18.46
CA ILE A 82 0.37 19.36 17.17
C ILE A 82 1.38 20.44 16.77
N LYS A 83 1.91 21.22 17.72
CA LYS A 83 2.94 22.23 17.46
C LYS A 83 4.32 21.64 17.13
N ALA A 84 4.66 20.47 17.67
CA ALA A 84 5.96 19.84 17.44
C ALA A 84 6.02 19.05 16.11
N LEU A 85 4.87 18.73 15.52
CA LEU A 85 4.73 17.98 14.27
C LEU A 85 4.49 18.87 13.03
N GLN A 86 4.44 20.20 13.20
CA GLN A 86 4.46 21.21 12.12
C GLN A 86 5.88 21.68 11.85
#